data_AF-A0AAX2UPZ0-F1
#
_entry.id   AF-A0AAX2UPZ0-F1
#
_cell.length_a   1.000
_cell.length_b   1.000
_cell.length_c   1.000
_cell.angle_alpha   90.00
_cell.angle_beta   90.00
_cell.angle_gamma   90.00
#
_symmetry.space_group_name_H-M   'P 1'
#
loop_
_entity.id
_entity.type
_entity.pdbx_description
1 polymer ?
#
loop_
_entity_poly.entity_id
_entity_poly.type
_entity_poly.pdbx_seq_one_letter_code
_entity_poly.pdbx_strand_id
1 'polypeptide(L)'
;MASKIEKMAHRYADEVIDGNPALFDCIEIQGVANVDGEGPSGICEVDNDNPDFFSVYLHLVEGRVACVGDFSELVDAEAYADELSAKYGWDIQNFAAKK
;
A
#
# COMPACT_ATOMS: atom_id res chain seq x y z
N MET A 1 -24.28 12.67 12.70
CA MET A 1 -23.57 12.28 11.47
C MET A 1 -22.11 12.06 11.85
N ALA A 2 -21.78 10.87 12.38
CA ALA A 2 -20.39 10.51 12.62
C ALA A 2 -19.72 10.40 11.25
N SER A 3 -18.60 11.11 11.08
CA SER A 3 -17.94 11.30 9.80
C SER A 3 -17.53 9.96 9.20
N LYS A 4 -17.65 9.85 7.88
CA LYS A 4 -17.37 8.67 7.04
C LYS A 4 -15.90 8.20 7.08
N ILE A 5 -15.10 8.75 7.98
CA ILE A 5 -13.65 8.59 8.10
C ILE A 5 -13.30 7.27 8.82
N GLU A 6 -14.16 6.79 9.72
CA GLU A 6 -13.84 5.62 10.57
C GLU A 6 -14.12 4.24 9.96
N LYS A 7 -14.43 4.14 8.66
CA LYS A 7 -14.78 2.86 8.00
C LYS A 7 -14.30 2.71 6.55
N MET A 8 -13.30 3.48 6.13
CA MET A 8 -12.58 3.11 4.91
C MET A 8 -11.52 2.12 5.35
N ALA A 9 -11.70 0.83 5.05
CA ALA A 9 -10.51 0.02 4.80
C ALA A 9 -9.71 0.84 3.77
N HIS A 10 -8.49 1.24 4.11
CA HIS A 10 -7.63 2.08 3.29
C HIS A 10 -7.26 1.28 2.04
N ARG A 11 -8.20 1.15 1.09
CA ARG A 11 -8.09 0.36 -0.15
C ARG A 11 -8.56 1.28 -1.27
N TYR A 12 -7.62 1.88 -1.97
CA TYR A 12 -7.85 2.92 -2.99
C TYR A 12 -7.28 2.52 -4.36
N ALA A 13 -7.02 1.23 -4.59
CA ALA A 13 -6.55 0.75 -5.89
C ALA A 13 -7.45 1.17 -7.06
N ASP A 14 -8.78 1.16 -6.93
CA ASP A 14 -9.65 1.57 -8.05
C ASP A 14 -9.46 3.05 -8.43
N GLU A 15 -9.23 3.93 -7.44
CA GLU A 15 -8.96 5.36 -7.65
C GLU A 15 -7.57 5.60 -8.28
N VAL A 16 -6.59 4.80 -7.88
CA VAL A 16 -5.20 4.91 -8.38
C VAL A 16 -5.05 4.30 -9.77
N ILE A 17 -5.72 3.18 -10.03
CA ILE A 17 -5.68 2.50 -11.32
C ILE A 17 -6.44 3.30 -12.37
N ASP A 18 -7.55 3.95 -11.99
CA ASP A 18 -8.40 4.77 -12.86
C ASP A 18 -8.70 4.09 -14.22
N GLY A 19 -8.98 2.79 -14.18
CA GLY A 19 -9.25 1.98 -15.37
C GLY A 19 -8.06 1.68 -16.28
N ASN A 20 -6.83 2.06 -15.89
CA ASN A 20 -5.60 1.90 -16.67
C ASN A 20 -4.59 0.95 -16.01
N PRO A 21 -4.93 -0.34 -15.81
CA PRO A 21 -4.03 -1.30 -15.16
C PRO A 21 -2.73 -1.54 -15.93
N ALA A 22 -2.67 -1.25 -17.23
CA ALA A 22 -1.47 -1.39 -18.04
C ALA A 22 -0.33 -0.43 -17.66
N LEU A 23 -0.60 0.57 -16.81
CA LEU A 23 0.42 1.46 -16.26
C LEU A 23 1.23 0.82 -15.13
N PHE A 24 0.79 -0.32 -14.62
CA PHE A 24 1.40 -1.00 -13.49
C PHE A 24 1.83 -2.42 -13.87
N ASP A 25 2.92 -2.88 -13.26
CA ASP A 25 3.49 -4.20 -13.53
C ASP A 25 3.70 -5.06 -12.28
N CYS A 26 3.70 -4.45 -11.09
CA CYS A 26 4.02 -5.12 -9.84
C CYS A 26 3.28 -4.49 -8.65
N ILE A 27 3.08 -5.30 -7.61
CA ILE A 27 2.56 -4.89 -6.31
C ILE A 27 3.69 -4.99 -5.31
N GLU A 28 3.92 -3.94 -4.52
CA GLU A 28 4.92 -3.93 -3.46
C GLU A 28 4.25 -3.81 -2.10
N ILE A 29 4.68 -4.62 -1.14
CA ILE A 29 4.29 -4.50 0.27
C ILE A 29 5.50 -4.02 1.05
N GLN A 30 5.37 -2.85 1.68
CA GLN A 30 6.43 -2.23 2.48
C GLN A 30 5.93 -1.98 3.90
N GLY A 31 6.80 -2.18 4.88
CA GLY A 31 6.65 -1.64 6.23
C GLY A 31 6.92 -0.14 6.22
N VAL A 32 6.12 0.60 6.96
CA VAL A 32 6.18 2.06 7.03
C VAL A 32 6.18 2.50 8.48
N ALA A 33 7.07 3.43 8.82
CA ALA A 33 7.14 4.07 10.12
C ALA A 33 6.83 5.57 9.98
N ASN A 34 6.11 6.12 10.97
CA ASN A 34 5.89 7.55 11.05
C ASN A 34 7.15 8.22 11.61
N VAL A 35 7.78 9.05 10.79
CA VAL A 35 8.89 9.88 11.25
C VAL A 35 8.29 11.17 11.78
N ASP A 36 8.36 11.36 13.09
CA ASP A 36 7.75 12.48 13.82
C ASP A 36 7.99 13.82 13.10
N GLY A 37 6.90 14.39 12.59
CA GLY A 37 6.83 15.72 12.01
C GLY A 37 5.44 16.24 12.30
N GLU A 38 5.31 17.13 13.28
CA GLU A 38 4.03 17.72 13.70
C GLU A 38 3.35 18.41 12.50
N GLY A 39 2.42 17.71 11.86
CA GLY A 39 1.67 18.21 10.73
C GLY A 39 0.55 17.24 10.31
N PRO A 40 -0.53 17.73 9.67
CA PRO A 40 -1.66 16.90 9.22
C PRO A 40 -1.29 15.93 8.08
N SER A 41 -0.05 15.96 7.61
CA SER A 41 0.56 15.04 6.66
C SER A 41 1.88 14.56 7.28
N GLY A 42 1.80 13.64 8.23
CA GLY A 42 2.98 13.04 8.84
C GLY A 42 3.93 12.51 7.76
N ILE A 43 5.22 12.78 7.92
CA ILE A 43 6.22 12.22 7.01
C ILE A 43 6.32 10.73 7.36
N CYS A 44 6.13 9.87 6.37
CA CYS A 44 6.26 8.43 6.52
C CYS A 44 7.51 7.99 5.78
N GLU A 45 8.29 7.10 6.39
CA GLU A 45 9.43 6.46 5.75
C GLU A 45 9.25 4.94 5.68
N VAL A 46 9.84 4.32 4.67
CA VAL A 46 9.85 2.86 4.56
C VAL A 46 10.81 2.33 5.64
N ASP A 47 10.25 1.59 6.59
CA ASP A 47 10.97 0.85 7.62
C ASP A 47 10.41 -0.58 7.65
N ASN A 48 11.13 -1.50 7.03
CA ASN A 48 10.76 -2.93 7.01
C ASN A 48 11.26 -3.67 8.26
N ASP A 49 12.14 -3.05 9.07
CA ASP A 49 12.71 -3.67 10.27
C ASP A 49 11.80 -3.46 11.48
N ASN A 50 11.25 -2.25 11.63
CA ASN A 50 10.35 -1.90 12.73
C ASN A 50 9.17 -0.99 12.28
N PRO A 51 8.27 -1.50 11.42
CA PRO A 51 7.14 -0.72 10.91
C PRO A 51 6.10 -0.39 11.97
N ASP A 52 5.50 0.80 11.86
CA ASP A 52 4.27 1.17 12.57
C ASP A 52 3.03 0.57 11.88
N PHE A 53 3.06 0.48 10.55
CA PHE A 53 2.01 -0.08 9.70
C PHE A 53 2.60 -0.59 8.38
N PHE A 54 1.77 -1.21 7.55
CA PHE A 54 2.15 -1.77 6.26
C PHE A 54 1.37 -1.09 5.14
N SER A 55 2.07 -0.67 4.10
CA SER A 55 1.46 -0.07 2.92
C SER A 55 1.66 -0.94 1.69
N VAL A 56 0.60 -1.05 0.89
CA VAL A 56 0.60 -1.72 -0.41
C VAL A 56 0.71 -0.66 -1.49
N TYR A 57 1.67 -0.83 -2.39
CA TYR A 57 1.92 0.06 -3.50
C TYR A 57 1.78 -0.67 -4.83
N LEU A 58 1.38 0.05 -5.86
CA LEU A 58 1.51 -0.39 -7.25
C LEU A 58 2.75 0.26 -7.87
N HIS A 59 3.61 -0.56 -8.44
CA HIS A 59 4.76 -0.10 -9.21
C HIS A 59 4.29 0.26 -10.62
N LEU A 60 4.54 1.51 -11.00
CA LEU A 60 4.34 2.03 -12.34
C LEU A 60 5.49 1.60 -13.23
N VAL A 61 5.17 1.21 -14.47
CA VAL A 61 6.17 0.85 -15.50
C VAL A 61 7.24 1.94 -15.71
N GLU A 62 6.91 3.21 -15.44
CA GLU A 62 7.84 4.34 -15.53
C GLU A 62 8.81 4.48 -14.33
N GLY A 63 8.78 3.56 -13.35
CA GLY A 63 9.70 3.56 -12.20
C GLY A 63 9.27 4.45 -11.03
N ARG A 64 7.96 4.50 -10.76
CA ARG A 64 7.36 5.17 -9.59
C ARG A 64 6.45 4.20 -8.86
N VAL A 65 6.08 4.53 -7.63
CA VAL A 65 5.09 3.76 -6.87
C VAL A 65 3.92 4.64 -6.49
N ALA A 66 2.72 4.06 -6.51
CA ALA A 66 1.50 4.69 -6.00
C ALA A 66 0.96 3.86 -4.86
N CYS A 67 0.76 4.48 -3.69
CA CYS A 67 0.13 3.79 -2.58
C CYS A 67 -1.30 3.43 -2.98
N VAL A 68 -1.76 2.23 -2.63
CA VAL A 68 -3.12 1.74 -2.87
C VAL A 68 -3.79 1.18 -1.62
N GLY A 69 -3.05 1.00 -0.53
CA GLY A 69 -3.67 0.75 0.76
C GLY A 69 -2.72 0.76 1.95
N ASP A 70 -3.27 1.01 3.13
CA ASP A 70 -2.55 1.04 4.41
C ASP A 70 -3.23 0.09 5.42
N PHE A 71 -2.44 -0.71 6.12
CA PHE A 71 -2.90 -1.81 6.98
C PHE A 71 -2.09 -1.86 8.27
N SER A 72 -2.74 -2.15 9.39
CA SER A 72 -2.06 -2.32 10.67
C SER A 72 -1.29 -3.65 10.77
N GLU A 73 -1.73 -4.67 10.03
CA GLU A 73 -1.18 -6.03 10.09
C GLU A 73 -0.67 -6.47 8.72
N LEU A 74 0.49 -7.14 8.68
CA LEU A 74 1.09 -7.61 7.43
C LEU A 74 0.17 -8.59 6.69
N VAL A 75 -0.51 -9.47 7.42
CA VAL A 75 -1.42 -10.47 6.83
C VAL A 75 -2.58 -9.83 6.06
N ASP A 76 -3.07 -8.67 6.51
CA ASP A 76 -4.14 -7.95 5.83
C ASP A 76 -3.62 -7.27 4.56
N ALA A 77 -2.40 -6.75 4.59
CA ALA A 77 -1.71 -6.20 3.41
C ALA A 77 -1.43 -7.29 2.36
N GLU A 78 -0.98 -8.48 2.80
CA GLU A 78 -0.76 -9.65 1.94
C GLU A 78 -2.07 -10.13 1.31
N ALA A 79 -3.14 -10.27 2.10
CA ALA A 79 -4.45 -10.65 1.58
C ALA A 79 -4.95 -9.64 0.53
N TYR A 80 -4.71 -8.34 0.75
CA TYR A 80 -5.08 -7.33 -0.25
C TYR A 80 -4.24 -7.43 -1.52
N ALA A 81 -2.92 -7.63 -1.40
CA ALA A 81 -2.03 -7.82 -2.53
C ALA A 81 -2.41 -9.06 -3.33
N ASP A 82 -2.75 -10.17 -2.68
CA ASP A 82 -3.24 -11.40 -3.32
C ASP A 82 -4.53 -11.15 -4.12
N GLU A 83 -5.47 -10.37 -3.58
CA GLU A 83 -6.69 -9.99 -4.31
C GLU A 83 -6.37 -9.18 -5.58
N LEU A 84 -5.42 -8.23 -5.49
CA LEU A 84 -4.99 -7.43 -6.65
C LEU A 84 -4.22 -8.27 -7.67
N SER A 85 -3.34 -9.14 -7.23
CA SER A 85 -2.59 -10.06 -8.08
C SER A 85 -3.53 -11.02 -8.81
N ALA A 86 -4.51 -11.60 -8.11
CA ALA A 86 -5.52 -12.46 -8.73
C ALA A 86 -6.38 -11.72 -9.77
N LYS A 87 -6.64 -10.42 -9.57
CA LYS A 87 -7.45 -9.59 -10.47
C LYS A 87 -6.68 -9.12 -11.71
N TYR A 88 -5.42 -8.73 -11.56
CA TYR A 88 -4.65 -8.07 -12.63
C TYR A 88 -3.46 -8.89 -13.15
N GLY A 89 -3.08 -9.96 -12.47
CA GLY A 89 -1.96 -10.83 -12.83
C GLY A 89 -0.58 -10.25 -12.52
N TRP A 90 -0.49 -9.25 -11.63
CA TRP A 90 0.77 -8.63 -11.23
C TRP A 90 1.54 -9.48 -10.21
N ASP A 91 2.86 -9.42 -10.28
CA ASP A 91 3.73 -10.06 -9.30
C ASP A 91 3.70 -9.30 -7.96
N ILE A 92 3.72 -10.05 -6.85
CA ILE A 92 3.80 -9.48 -5.50
C ILE A 92 5.24 -9.52 -5.02
N GLN A 93 5.77 -8.34 -4.65
CA GLN A 93 7.04 -8.18 -3.95
C GLN A 93 6.77 -7.78 -2.51
N ASN A 94 6.78 -8.76 -1.61
CA ASN A 94 6.72 -8.48 -0.19
C ASN A 94 8.12 -8.16 0.35
N PHE A 95 8.38 -6.89 0.67
CA PHE A 95 9.63 -6.44 1.28
C PHE A 95 9.56 -6.45 2.80
N ALA A 96 8.37 -6.24 3.36
CA ALA A 96 8.13 -6.33 4.80
C ALA A 96 8.37 -7.74 5.40
N ALA A 97 8.24 -8.80 4.59
CA ALA A 97 8.52 -10.18 5.01
C ALA A 97 9.97 -10.64 4.78
N LYS A 98 10.78 -9.89 4.02
CA LYS A 98 12.17 -10.28 3.68
C LYS A 98 13.11 -9.85 4.81
N LYS A 99 13.49 -10.80 5.67
CA LYS A 99 14.57 -10.68 6.67
C LYS A 99 15.89 -11.22 6.13
#